data_AF-A0A821BSU3-F1
#
_entry.id   AF-A0A821BSU3-F1
#
_cell.length_a   1.000
_cell.length_b   1.000
_cell.length_c   1.000
_cell.angle_alpha   90.00
_cell.angle_beta   90.00
_cell.angle_gamma   90.00
#
_symmetry.space_group_name_H-M   'P 1'
#
loop_
_entity.id
_entity.type
_entity.pdbx_description
1 polymer ?
#
loop_
_entity_poly.entity_id
_entity_poly.type
_entity_poly.pdbx_seq_one_letter_code
_entity_poly.pdbx_strand_id
1 'polypeptide(L)'
;MSNENRSTLNLDSLFSESINIKYNFSIVVTLSTTEYDKIKWQLDHIPATITGPPRQRLRTTFKKKFHEHELATTYPPFQPSNYEQFFINFRTTDSTLHYLIEQVKSSAIFTLDTESIIIPYKPNKPALIQIQIILSYSFSYVIFIEVCHLPPTNQPTFQLIQTCFQTLFDVDNKIFIWGNKNELDAFLSFNLFTRDDINLFKDKNLQGEFKNYWNRKHPHQLISSSSTNDSECICESCLELQSNNT
;
A
#
# COMPACT_ATOMS: atom_id res chain seq x y z
N MET A 1 -14.70 -40.39 -4.34
CA MET A 1 -13.97 -39.58 -3.35
C MET A 1 -12.81 -38.93 -4.07
N SER A 2 -13.03 -37.72 -4.60
CA SER A 2 -12.05 -36.93 -5.33
C SER A 2 -11.30 -36.05 -4.35
N ASN A 3 -9.99 -36.25 -4.23
CA ASN A 3 -9.09 -35.37 -3.50
C ASN A 3 -9.02 -34.02 -4.23
N GLU A 4 -9.64 -32.99 -3.66
CA GLU A 4 -9.38 -31.61 -4.05
C GLU A 4 -7.96 -31.24 -3.64
N ASN A 5 -7.08 -31.11 -4.64
CA ASN A 5 -5.82 -30.39 -4.53
C ASN A 5 -6.14 -28.93 -4.21
N ARG A 6 -6.25 -28.58 -2.92
CA ARG A 6 -6.20 -27.18 -2.46
C ARG A 6 -4.81 -26.65 -2.77
N SER A 7 -4.69 -25.84 -3.83
CA SER A 7 -3.48 -25.08 -4.08
C SER A 7 -3.25 -24.17 -2.86
N THR A 8 -2.20 -24.45 -2.11
CA THR A 8 -1.69 -23.53 -1.11
C THR A 8 -1.02 -22.40 -1.87
N LEU A 9 -1.76 -21.31 -2.10
CA LEU A 9 -1.19 -20.06 -2.58
C LEU A 9 0.01 -19.69 -1.71
N ASN A 10 1.18 -19.59 -2.35
CA ASN A 10 2.41 -19.23 -1.66
C ASN A 10 2.29 -17.79 -1.18
N LEU A 11 2.32 -17.58 0.13
CA LEU A 11 2.29 -16.26 0.75
C LEU A 11 3.42 -15.36 0.22
N ASP A 12 4.57 -15.91 -0.14
CA ASP A 12 5.68 -15.14 -0.73
C ASP A 12 5.29 -14.55 -2.10
N SER A 13 4.47 -15.25 -2.88
CA SER A 13 3.95 -14.76 -4.16
C SER A 13 2.94 -13.63 -3.95
N LEU A 14 2.04 -13.79 -2.98
CA LEU A 14 1.04 -12.77 -2.62
C LEU A 14 1.69 -11.52 -2.00
N PHE A 15 2.73 -11.69 -1.19
CA PHE A 15 3.49 -10.58 -0.63
C PHE A 15 4.24 -9.83 -1.71
N SER A 16 4.91 -10.55 -2.63
CA SER A 16 5.47 -9.94 -3.83
C SER A 16 4.39 -9.11 -4.51
N GLU A 17 3.30 -9.71 -4.99
CA GLU A 17 2.24 -9.02 -5.73
C GLU A 17 1.60 -7.82 -5.01
N SER A 18 1.38 -7.90 -3.71
CA SER A 18 0.73 -6.81 -2.96
C SER A 18 1.66 -5.65 -2.63
N ILE A 19 2.94 -5.93 -2.31
CA ILE A 19 3.99 -4.91 -2.13
C ILE A 19 4.12 -4.10 -3.42
N ASN A 20 4.03 -4.77 -4.57
CA ASN A 20 4.26 -4.18 -5.89
C ASN A 20 3.35 -3.01 -6.24
N ILE A 21 2.11 -3.00 -5.77
CA ILE A 21 1.17 -1.94 -6.14
C ILE A 21 1.40 -0.67 -5.32
N LYS A 22 1.69 -0.81 -4.01
CA LYS A 22 2.00 0.35 -3.16
C LYS A 22 3.34 1.00 -3.53
N TYR A 23 4.34 0.20 -3.90
CA TYR A 23 5.64 0.69 -4.34
C TYR A 23 5.69 1.15 -5.80
N ASN A 24 4.71 0.80 -6.65
CA ASN A 24 4.59 1.42 -7.98
C ASN A 24 4.22 2.92 -7.92
N PHE A 25 3.57 3.38 -6.83
CA PHE A 25 3.25 4.79 -6.62
C PHE A 25 4.33 5.58 -5.87
N SER A 26 5.15 4.91 -5.07
CA SER A 26 6.42 5.47 -4.63
C SER A 26 7.46 5.14 -5.69
N ILE A 27 7.51 5.93 -6.77
CA ILE A 27 8.62 5.87 -7.75
C ILE A 27 9.89 5.63 -6.95
N VAL A 28 10.54 4.49 -7.17
CA VAL A 28 11.82 4.20 -6.56
C VAL A 28 12.79 5.21 -7.18
N VAL A 29 12.95 6.37 -6.54
CA VAL A 29 13.76 7.47 -7.07
C VAL A 29 15.22 7.14 -6.79
N THR A 30 15.88 6.49 -7.74
CA THR A 30 17.34 6.57 -7.80
C THR A 30 17.71 8.02 -8.05
N LEU A 31 18.26 8.68 -7.01
CA LEU A 31 18.90 9.98 -7.15
C LEU A 31 19.97 9.93 -8.24
N SER A 32 20.00 10.93 -9.11
CA SER A 32 21.17 11.15 -9.97
C SER A 32 22.39 11.48 -9.10
N THR A 33 23.61 11.30 -9.64
CA THR A 33 24.86 11.63 -8.93
C THR A 33 24.85 13.07 -8.40
N THR A 34 24.40 14.03 -9.22
CA THR A 34 24.29 15.44 -8.84
C THR A 34 23.29 15.67 -7.70
N GLU A 35 22.16 14.96 -7.71
CA GLU A 35 21.17 15.06 -6.62
C GLU A 35 21.66 14.40 -5.34
N TYR A 36 22.31 13.24 -5.45
CA TYR A 36 22.94 12.54 -4.34
C TYR A 36 23.96 13.45 -3.63
N ASP A 37 24.91 14.02 -4.38
CA ASP A 37 25.96 14.89 -3.84
C ASP A 37 25.40 16.17 -3.22
N LYS A 38 24.38 16.76 -3.85
CA LYS A 38 23.70 17.95 -3.32
C LYS A 38 22.99 17.65 -2.00
N ILE A 39 22.24 16.55 -1.92
CA ILE A 39 21.54 16.15 -0.69
C ILE A 39 22.55 15.81 0.41
N LYS A 40 23.68 15.17 0.05
CA LYS A 40 24.76 14.80 0.97
C LYS A 40 25.36 16.03 1.60
N TRP A 41 25.79 16.96 0.74
CA TRP A 41 26.32 18.25 1.18
C TRP A 41 25.33 18.99 2.08
N GLN A 42 24.05 19.04 1.72
CA GLN A 42 23.04 19.70 2.55
C GLN A 42 22.86 19.01 3.90
N LEU A 43 22.90 17.68 3.97
CA LEU A 43 22.82 16.94 5.23
C LEU A 43 24.01 17.20 6.14
N ASP A 44 25.22 17.22 5.58
CA ASP A 44 26.46 17.46 6.31
C ASP A 44 26.55 18.90 6.87
N HIS A 45 25.86 19.85 6.23
CA HIS A 45 25.90 21.27 6.59
C HIS A 45 24.65 21.76 7.34
N ILE A 46 23.69 20.89 7.67
CA ILE A 46 22.61 21.21 8.63
C ILE A 46 23.18 21.06 10.04
N PRO A 47 23.31 22.14 10.84
CA PRO A 47 23.91 22.06 12.16
C PRO A 47 23.10 21.13 13.06
N ALA A 48 23.78 20.17 13.70
CA ALA A 48 23.16 19.15 14.53
C ALA A 48 22.42 19.71 15.77
N THR A 49 22.72 20.95 16.16
CA THR A 49 22.24 21.61 17.37
C THR A 49 20.98 22.48 17.19
N ILE A 50 20.39 22.53 16.00
CA ILE A 50 19.26 23.43 15.71
C ILE A 50 17.94 22.67 15.81
N THR A 51 17.21 22.93 16.90
CA THR A 51 15.95 22.29 17.33
C THR A 51 14.68 22.81 16.63
N GLY A 52 14.82 23.49 15.49
CA GLY A 52 13.68 24.05 14.76
C GLY A 52 12.88 22.98 14.00
N PRO A 53 11.54 22.90 14.15
CA PRO A 53 10.69 21.91 13.47
C PRO A 53 10.89 21.82 11.94
N PRO A 54 11.11 22.93 11.20
CA PRO A 54 11.33 22.87 9.76
C PRO A 54 12.64 22.19 9.34
N ARG A 55 13.72 22.40 10.11
CA ARG A 55 15.05 21.85 9.77
C ARG A 55 15.17 20.38 10.18
N GLN A 56 14.52 19.97 11.26
CA GLN A 56 14.41 18.56 11.64
C GLN A 56 13.65 17.76 10.57
N ARG A 57 12.51 18.28 10.08
CA ARG A 57 11.77 17.67 8.95
C ARG A 57 12.62 17.54 7.69
N LEU A 58 13.42 18.55 7.36
CA LEU A 58 14.31 18.51 6.20
C LEU A 58 15.38 17.42 6.34
N ARG A 59 16.00 17.30 7.52
CA ARG A 59 16.99 16.27 7.83
C ARG A 59 16.39 14.87 7.71
N THR A 60 15.20 14.65 8.28
CA THR A 60 14.47 13.38 8.16
C THR A 60 14.14 13.07 6.70
N THR A 61 13.68 14.06 5.93
CA THR A 61 13.38 13.91 4.51
C THR A 61 14.61 13.49 3.71
N PHE A 62 15.76 14.11 3.96
CA PHE A 62 16.99 13.77 3.25
C PHE A 62 17.55 12.40 3.65
N LYS A 63 17.53 12.04 4.94
CA LYS A 63 17.89 10.69 5.39
C LYS A 63 17.01 9.62 4.72
N LYS A 64 15.70 9.87 4.67
CA LYS A 64 14.75 8.99 3.96
C LYS A 64 15.13 8.83 2.49
N LYS A 65 15.43 9.93 1.78
CA LYS A 65 15.84 9.85 0.37
C LYS A 65 17.13 9.07 0.14
N PHE A 66 18.12 9.19 1.04
CA PHE A 66 19.33 8.37 0.95
C PHE A 66 19.05 6.90 1.15
N HIS A 67 18.27 6.58 2.18
CA HIS A 67 17.88 5.21 2.44
C HIS A 67 17.11 4.61 1.25
N GLU A 68 16.14 5.35 0.70
CA GLU A 68 15.42 4.93 -0.50
C GLU A 68 16.34 4.72 -1.70
N HIS A 69 17.34 5.59 -1.91
CA HIS A 69 18.35 5.43 -2.96
C HIS A 69 19.24 4.19 -2.73
N GLU A 70 19.68 3.94 -1.50
CA GLU A 70 20.45 2.74 -1.14
C GLU A 70 19.65 1.47 -1.38
N LEU A 71 18.39 1.44 -0.97
CA LEU A 71 17.50 0.32 -1.26
C LEU A 71 17.31 0.14 -2.78
N ALA A 72 17.07 1.22 -3.51
CA ALA A 72 16.89 1.22 -4.96
C ALA A 72 18.10 0.69 -5.75
N THR A 73 19.31 0.95 -5.24
CA THR A 73 20.56 0.52 -5.88
C THR A 73 21.01 -0.87 -5.42
N THR A 74 20.65 -1.27 -4.20
CA THR A 74 21.01 -2.58 -3.63
C THR A 74 20.14 -3.70 -4.18
N TYR A 75 18.85 -3.44 -4.38
CA TYR A 75 17.89 -4.45 -4.81
C TYR A 75 17.53 -4.28 -6.27
N PRO A 76 17.35 -5.38 -7.03
CA PRO A 76 16.94 -5.29 -8.42
C PRO A 76 15.63 -4.51 -8.53
N PRO A 77 15.48 -3.67 -9.58
CA PRO A 77 14.23 -2.98 -9.83
C PRO A 77 13.11 -3.99 -9.89
N PHE A 78 12.08 -3.75 -9.08
CA PHE A 78 10.92 -4.62 -9.07
C PHE A 78 10.23 -4.57 -10.45
N GLN A 79 9.86 -5.73 -11.00
CA GLN A 79 9.11 -5.83 -12.25
C GLN A 79 7.71 -6.38 -12.00
N PRO A 80 6.65 -5.55 -12.14
CA PRO A 80 5.29 -6.01 -11.93
C PRO A 80 4.93 -7.15 -12.87
N SER A 81 4.21 -8.13 -12.31
CA SER A 81 3.39 -9.03 -13.12
C SER A 81 2.52 -8.19 -14.06
N ASN A 82 2.29 -8.66 -15.29
CA ASN A 82 1.42 -7.96 -16.22
C ASN A 82 0.06 -7.69 -15.57
N TYR A 83 -0.41 -6.45 -15.68
CA TYR A 83 -1.74 -6.05 -15.22
C TYR A 83 -2.38 -5.04 -16.17
N GLU A 84 -3.70 -4.94 -16.11
CA GLU A 84 -4.48 -3.89 -16.76
C GLU A 84 -5.04 -2.94 -15.71
N GLN A 85 -5.00 -1.63 -15.97
CA GLN A 85 -5.44 -0.59 -15.02
C GLN A 85 -6.75 0.05 -15.44
N PHE A 86 -7.61 0.30 -14.45
CA PHE A 86 -8.90 0.98 -14.63
C PHE A 86 -9.05 2.11 -13.63
N PHE A 87 -9.45 3.28 -14.11
CA PHE A 87 -9.77 4.44 -13.28
C PHE A 87 -11.28 4.66 -13.27
N ILE A 88 -11.89 4.51 -12.11
CA ILE A 88 -13.33 4.65 -11.89
C ILE A 88 -13.64 6.05 -11.38
N ASN A 89 -14.43 6.78 -12.16
CA ASN A 89 -14.91 8.14 -11.88
C ASN A 89 -16.25 8.39 -12.60
N PHE A 90 -16.75 9.62 -12.55
CA PHE A 90 -18.02 10.03 -13.14
C PHE A 90 -18.13 9.85 -14.67
N ARG A 91 -17.02 9.58 -15.37
CA ARG A 91 -16.98 9.34 -16.83
C ARG A 91 -16.86 7.85 -17.19
N THR A 92 -16.72 6.97 -16.21
CA THR A 92 -16.62 5.53 -16.48
C THR A 92 -17.92 5.04 -17.09
N THR A 93 -17.80 4.26 -18.17
CA THR A 93 -18.97 3.74 -18.89
C THR A 93 -19.53 2.49 -18.20
N ASP A 94 -20.84 2.29 -18.35
CA ASP A 94 -21.51 1.08 -17.87
C ASP A 94 -20.90 -0.20 -18.48
N SER A 95 -20.45 -0.15 -19.74
CA SER A 95 -19.75 -1.27 -20.39
C SER A 95 -18.46 -1.66 -19.68
N THR A 96 -17.69 -0.66 -19.24
CA THR A 96 -16.45 -0.88 -18.48
C THR A 96 -16.77 -1.49 -17.12
N LEU A 97 -17.81 -1.00 -16.45
CA LEU A 97 -18.22 -1.52 -15.14
C LEU A 97 -18.75 -2.95 -15.23
N HIS A 98 -19.54 -3.28 -16.24
CA HIS A 98 -19.97 -4.65 -16.50
C HIS A 98 -18.78 -5.58 -16.74
N TYR A 99 -17.81 -5.16 -17.56
CA TYR A 99 -16.59 -5.93 -17.76
C TYR A 99 -15.85 -6.19 -16.44
N LEU A 100 -15.68 -5.16 -15.62
CA LEU A 100 -15.00 -5.29 -14.32
C LEU A 100 -15.76 -6.17 -13.34
N ILE A 101 -17.08 -6.10 -13.29
CA ILE A 101 -17.90 -6.99 -12.46
C ILE A 101 -17.65 -8.45 -12.85
N GLU A 102 -17.57 -8.77 -14.14
CA GLU A 102 -17.26 -10.13 -14.59
C GLU A 102 -15.83 -10.55 -14.21
N GLN A 103 -14.86 -9.62 -14.20
CA GLN A 103 -13.52 -9.91 -13.69
C GLN A 103 -13.49 -10.12 -12.17
N VAL A 104 -14.30 -9.40 -11.40
CA VAL A 104 -14.42 -9.64 -9.96
C VAL A 104 -15.02 -11.02 -9.71
N LYS A 105 -16.08 -11.40 -10.43
CA LYS A 105 -16.71 -12.74 -10.31
C LYS A 105 -15.78 -13.88 -10.69
N SER A 106 -14.79 -13.65 -11.56
CA SER A 106 -13.86 -14.68 -12.00
C SER A 106 -12.69 -14.91 -11.02
N SER A 107 -12.61 -14.12 -9.94
CA SER A 107 -11.61 -14.24 -8.89
C SER A 107 -12.25 -14.52 -7.53
N ALA A 108 -11.46 -15.12 -6.65
CA ALA A 108 -11.76 -15.25 -5.22
C ALA A 108 -10.68 -14.60 -4.34
N ILE A 109 -9.74 -13.88 -4.94
CA ILE A 109 -8.54 -13.33 -4.30
C ILE A 109 -8.36 -11.89 -4.73
N PHE A 110 -8.30 -11.02 -3.72
CA PHE A 110 -8.21 -9.59 -3.95
C PHE A 110 -7.22 -8.95 -2.98
N THR A 111 -6.56 -7.89 -3.44
CA THR A 111 -5.88 -6.96 -2.53
C THR A 111 -6.64 -5.64 -2.51
N LEU A 112 -6.61 -4.98 -1.35
CA LEU A 112 -7.26 -3.70 -1.15
C LEU A 112 -6.28 -2.77 -0.44
N ASP A 113 -6.13 -1.56 -0.95
CA ASP A 113 -5.40 -0.47 -0.31
C ASP A 113 -6.28 0.78 -0.32
N THR A 114 -6.10 1.64 0.67
CA THR A 114 -6.83 2.91 0.73
C THR A 114 -5.87 4.06 0.93
N GLU A 115 -6.19 5.20 0.32
CA GLU A 115 -5.43 6.42 0.52
C GLU A 115 -6.36 7.56 0.95
N SER A 116 -5.89 8.34 1.93
CA SER A 116 -6.58 9.50 2.46
C SER A 116 -5.70 10.74 2.34
N ILE A 117 -6.34 11.88 2.07
CA ILE A 117 -5.65 13.17 2.00
C ILE A 117 -5.65 13.79 3.39
N ILE A 118 -4.45 14.17 3.85
CA ILE A 118 -4.27 14.93 5.08
C ILE A 118 -4.78 16.35 4.86
N ILE A 119 -5.76 16.78 5.66
CA ILE A 119 -6.24 18.16 5.66
C ILE A 119 -5.84 18.80 6.99
N PRO A 120 -5.07 19.90 7.00
CA PRO A 120 -4.72 20.59 8.23
C PRO A 120 -5.97 20.94 9.05
N TYR A 121 -5.93 20.61 10.35
CA TYR A 121 -6.99 20.91 11.32
C TYR A 121 -8.37 20.29 11.01
N LYS A 122 -8.43 19.27 10.15
CA LYS A 122 -9.65 18.49 9.89
C LYS A 122 -9.34 16.99 9.91
N PRO A 123 -10.34 16.12 10.11
CA PRO A 123 -10.17 14.69 9.87
C PRO A 123 -9.66 14.44 8.45
N ASN A 124 -8.80 13.43 8.29
CA ASN A 124 -8.31 12.99 6.98
C ASN A 124 -9.49 12.70 6.07
N LYS A 125 -9.38 13.12 4.80
CA LYS A 125 -10.44 12.93 3.83
C LYS A 125 -10.16 11.66 3.02
N PRO A 126 -11.10 10.69 2.98
CA PRO A 126 -10.97 9.52 2.10
C PRO A 126 -10.88 9.98 0.64
N ALA A 127 -9.92 9.45 -0.10
CA ALA A 127 -9.61 9.93 -1.44
C ALA A 127 -9.66 8.83 -2.50
N LEU A 128 -9.09 7.66 -2.19
CA LEU A 128 -8.89 6.59 -3.16
C LEU A 128 -9.07 5.23 -2.50
N ILE A 129 -9.78 4.34 -3.20
CA ILE A 129 -9.73 2.90 -2.93
C ILE A 129 -9.05 2.24 -4.13
N GLN A 130 -8.08 1.38 -3.85
CA GLN A 130 -7.38 0.58 -4.85
C GLN A 130 -7.72 -0.88 -4.63
N ILE A 131 -8.13 -1.57 -5.69
CA ILE A 131 -8.45 -2.99 -5.67
C ILE A 131 -7.59 -3.71 -6.71
N GLN A 132 -6.92 -4.78 -6.31
CA GLN A 132 -6.32 -5.72 -7.25
C GLN A 132 -7.17 -6.98 -7.33
N ILE A 133 -7.48 -7.40 -8.55
CA ILE A 133 -8.08 -8.70 -8.83
C ILE A 133 -6.96 -9.65 -9.24
N ILE A 134 -6.71 -10.69 -8.44
CA ILE A 134 -5.64 -11.66 -8.68
C ILE A 134 -6.24 -12.90 -9.35
N LEU A 135 -5.91 -13.11 -10.62
CA LEU A 135 -6.31 -14.30 -11.38
C LEU A 135 -5.20 -15.34 -11.37
N SER A 136 -5.53 -16.60 -11.03
CA SER A 136 -4.52 -17.66 -10.84
C SER A 136 -3.71 -18.04 -12.09
N TYR A 137 -4.19 -17.71 -13.29
CA TYR A 137 -3.58 -18.13 -14.57
C TYR A 137 -3.56 -17.00 -15.62
N SER A 138 -3.70 -15.74 -15.23
CA SER A 138 -3.80 -14.60 -16.15
C SER A 138 -3.12 -13.34 -15.57
N PHE A 139 -3.11 -12.26 -16.34
CA PHE A 139 -2.75 -10.93 -15.86
C PHE A 139 -3.76 -10.44 -14.79
N SER A 140 -3.28 -9.64 -13.85
CA SER A 140 -4.13 -9.05 -12.80
C SER A 140 -4.85 -7.80 -13.31
N TYR A 141 -5.91 -7.40 -12.61
CA TYR A 141 -6.55 -6.10 -12.84
C TYR A 141 -6.31 -5.20 -11.64
N VAL A 142 -6.00 -3.93 -11.88
CA VAL A 142 -5.87 -2.91 -10.83
C VAL A 142 -6.91 -1.83 -11.07
N ILE A 143 -7.81 -1.65 -10.11
CA ILE A 143 -8.92 -0.70 -10.17
C ILE A 143 -8.65 0.42 -9.17
N PHE A 144 -8.66 1.66 -9.65
CA PHE A 144 -8.52 2.88 -8.87
C PHE A 144 -9.86 3.60 -8.80
N ILE A 145 -10.35 3.84 -7.59
CA ILE A 145 -11.67 4.43 -7.37
C ILE A 145 -11.51 5.73 -6.59
N GLU A 146 -11.56 6.86 -7.31
CA GLU A 146 -11.49 8.19 -6.71
C GLU A 146 -12.86 8.56 -6.13
N VAL A 147 -13.04 8.31 -4.84
CA VAL A 147 -14.37 8.36 -4.21
C VAL A 147 -15.02 9.75 -4.24
N CYS A 148 -14.21 10.81 -4.32
CA CYS A 148 -14.69 12.19 -4.48
C CYS A 148 -15.16 12.55 -5.90
N HIS A 149 -14.91 11.68 -6.88
CA HIS A 149 -15.19 11.91 -8.30
C HIS A 149 -16.19 10.90 -8.86
N LEU A 150 -16.94 10.22 -7.99
CA LEU A 150 -17.96 9.26 -8.38
C LEU A 150 -19.24 9.93 -8.92
N PRO A 151 -20.00 9.21 -9.76
CA PRO A 151 -21.32 9.68 -10.17
C PRO A 151 -22.28 9.78 -8.95
N PRO A 152 -23.34 10.59 -9.03
CA PRO A 152 -24.39 10.66 -8.01
C PRO A 152 -25.01 9.29 -7.71
N THR A 153 -25.37 9.06 -6.44
CA THR A 153 -25.86 7.75 -5.94
C THR A 153 -27.16 7.27 -6.59
N ASN A 154 -27.94 8.18 -7.19
CA ASN A 154 -29.17 7.86 -7.90
C ASN A 154 -28.95 7.47 -9.38
N GLN A 155 -27.71 7.50 -9.88
CA GLN A 155 -27.41 7.12 -11.26
C GLN A 155 -27.19 5.60 -11.39
N PRO A 156 -27.64 4.99 -12.51
CA PRO A 156 -27.39 3.58 -12.79
C PRO A 156 -25.91 3.19 -12.75
N THR A 157 -25.03 4.06 -13.27
CA THR A 157 -23.58 3.87 -13.23
C THR A 157 -23.06 3.73 -11.80
N PHE A 158 -23.59 4.48 -10.83
CA PHE A 158 -23.22 4.33 -9.43
C PHE A 158 -23.64 2.96 -8.88
N GLN A 159 -24.84 2.49 -9.23
CA GLN A 159 -25.33 1.17 -8.81
C GLN A 159 -24.46 0.03 -9.34
N LEU A 160 -23.88 0.17 -10.53
CA LEU A 160 -22.90 -0.78 -11.07
C LEU A 160 -21.59 -0.76 -10.27
N ILE A 161 -21.11 0.41 -9.85
CA ILE A 161 -19.93 0.51 -8.97
C ILE A 161 -20.23 -0.17 -7.63
N GLN A 162 -21.40 0.07 -7.05
CA GLN A 162 -21.83 -0.59 -5.81
C GLN A 162 -21.94 -2.13 -5.99
N THR A 163 -22.46 -2.59 -7.13
CA THR A 163 -22.52 -4.03 -7.46
C THR A 163 -21.12 -4.66 -7.53
N CYS A 164 -20.13 -3.92 -8.04
CA CYS A 164 -18.73 -4.35 -8.06
C CYS A 164 -18.21 -4.59 -6.63
N PHE A 165 -18.47 -3.66 -5.70
CA PHE A 165 -18.10 -3.83 -4.28
C PHE A 165 -18.86 -4.95 -3.57
N GLN A 166 -20.17 -5.10 -3.84
CA GLN A 166 -20.95 -6.20 -3.27
C GLN A 166 -20.41 -7.56 -3.72
N THR A 167 -20.03 -7.68 -5.00
CA THR A 167 -19.41 -8.90 -5.54
C THR A 167 -18.03 -9.12 -4.91
N LEU A 168 -17.25 -8.05 -4.71
CA LEU A 168 -15.93 -8.12 -4.08
C LEU A 168 -16.02 -8.60 -2.62
N PHE A 169 -16.97 -8.09 -1.85
CA PHE A 169 -17.15 -8.39 -0.42
C PHE A 169 -17.99 -9.64 -0.15
N ASP A 170 -18.16 -10.51 -1.14
CA ASP A 170 -18.73 -11.83 -0.92
C ASP A 170 -17.91 -12.62 0.13
N VAL A 171 -18.62 -13.39 0.97
CA VAL A 171 -18.04 -14.14 2.10
C VAL A 171 -17.03 -15.20 1.67
N ASP A 172 -17.14 -15.69 0.44
CA ASP A 172 -16.24 -16.70 -0.12
C ASP A 172 -14.92 -16.10 -0.64
N ASN A 173 -14.88 -14.77 -0.80
CA ASN A 173 -13.69 -14.07 -1.26
C ASN A 173 -12.66 -13.88 -0.16
N LYS A 174 -11.38 -13.95 -0.54
CA LYS A 174 -10.23 -13.67 0.31
C LYS A 174 -9.69 -12.29 -0.02
N ILE A 175 -9.77 -11.38 0.94
CA ILE A 175 -9.36 -10.00 0.76
C ILE A 175 -8.14 -9.73 1.63
N PHE A 176 -7.08 -9.27 0.99
CA PHE A 176 -5.84 -8.91 1.66
C PHE A 176 -5.77 -7.39 1.71
N ILE A 177 -5.76 -6.81 2.92
CA ILE A 177 -5.76 -5.36 3.08
C ILE A 177 -4.34 -4.90 3.39
N TRP A 178 -3.88 -3.89 2.66
CA TRP A 178 -2.69 -3.16 3.05
C TRP A 178 -3.05 -2.12 4.11
N GLY A 179 -2.78 -2.44 5.38
CA GLY A 179 -3.19 -1.59 6.51
C GLY A 179 -4.29 -2.24 7.34
N ASN A 180 -5.03 -1.43 8.08
CA ASN A 180 -6.11 -1.93 8.94
C ASN A 180 -7.45 -1.89 8.20
N LYS A 181 -8.23 -2.97 8.30
CA LYS A 181 -9.61 -3.05 7.82
C LYS A 181 -10.48 -1.87 8.27
N ASN A 182 -10.25 -1.33 9.47
CA ASN A 182 -10.99 -0.19 10.00
C ASN A 182 -10.78 1.11 9.19
N GLU A 183 -9.76 1.19 8.32
CA GLU A 183 -9.57 2.34 7.42
C GLU A 183 -10.73 2.49 6.42
N LEU A 184 -11.41 1.39 6.10
CA LEU A 184 -12.61 1.39 5.26
C LEU A 184 -13.81 2.12 5.91
N ASP A 185 -13.84 2.27 7.23
CA ASP A 185 -14.93 2.98 7.92
C ASP A 185 -15.07 4.43 7.45
N ALA A 186 -13.95 5.06 7.10
CA ALA A 186 -13.96 6.43 6.60
C ALA A 186 -14.69 6.56 5.25
N PHE A 187 -14.80 5.45 4.50
CA PHE A 187 -15.41 5.39 3.17
C PHE A 187 -16.90 5.03 3.19
N LEU A 188 -17.47 4.66 4.34
CA LEU A 188 -18.90 4.30 4.46
C LEU A 188 -19.83 5.45 3.99
N SER A 189 -19.40 6.70 4.15
CA SER A 189 -20.16 7.88 3.71
C SER A 189 -20.41 7.95 2.19
N PHE A 190 -19.65 7.21 1.38
CA PHE A 190 -19.81 7.16 -0.07
C PHE A 190 -20.86 6.14 -0.53
N ASN A 191 -21.43 5.33 0.36
CA ASN A 191 -22.45 4.31 0.04
C ASN A 191 -22.01 3.27 -1.01
N LEU A 192 -20.71 3.01 -1.13
CA LEU A 192 -20.16 1.96 -1.99
C LEU A 192 -20.37 0.56 -1.41
N PHE A 193 -20.40 0.48 -0.09
CA PHE A 193 -20.54 -0.72 0.73
C PHE A 193 -21.02 -0.32 2.12
N THR A 194 -21.44 -1.31 2.89
CA THR A 194 -21.94 -1.17 4.25
C THR A 194 -20.91 -1.65 5.27
N ARG A 195 -21.16 -1.36 6.55
CA ARG A 195 -20.34 -1.91 7.64
C ARG A 195 -20.49 -3.43 7.76
N ASP A 196 -21.64 -3.98 7.39
CA ASP A 196 -21.87 -5.41 7.40
C ASP A 196 -21.01 -6.09 6.32
N ASP A 197 -20.94 -5.52 5.11
CA ASP A 197 -20.05 -6.00 4.05
C ASP A 197 -18.60 -6.07 4.55
N ILE A 198 -18.15 -5.01 5.24
CA ILE A 198 -16.82 -4.99 5.86
C ILE A 198 -16.66 -6.16 6.83
N ASN A 199 -17.57 -6.28 7.81
CA ASN A 199 -17.44 -7.28 8.87
C ASN A 199 -17.48 -8.74 8.37
N LEU A 200 -18.14 -8.99 7.24
CA LEU A 200 -18.38 -10.34 6.71
C LEU A 200 -17.15 -10.97 6.04
N PHE A 201 -16.33 -10.19 5.34
CA PHE A 201 -15.17 -10.77 4.65
C PHE A 201 -14.00 -11.04 5.61
N LYS A 202 -13.31 -12.16 5.37
CA LYS A 202 -12.07 -12.50 6.08
C LYS A 202 -10.92 -11.69 5.51
N ASP A 203 -10.34 -10.84 6.34
CA ASP A 203 -9.18 -10.04 5.96
C ASP A 203 -7.87 -10.62 6.49
N LYS A 204 -6.78 -10.23 5.82
CA LYS A 204 -5.42 -10.34 6.35
C LYS A 204 -4.71 -9.01 6.19
N ASN A 205 -4.15 -8.49 7.27
CA ASN A 205 -3.33 -7.29 7.27
C ASN A 205 -1.94 -7.60 6.68
N LEU A 206 -1.77 -7.29 5.39
CA LEU A 206 -0.53 -7.52 4.66
C LEU A 206 0.64 -6.70 5.19
N GLN A 207 0.38 -5.48 5.66
CA GLN A 207 1.42 -4.61 6.19
C GLN A 207 2.03 -5.22 7.46
N GLY A 208 1.20 -5.73 8.36
CA GLY A 208 1.64 -6.41 9.58
C GLY A 208 2.43 -7.69 9.28
N GLU A 209 1.93 -8.51 8.35
CA GLU A 209 2.63 -9.72 7.90
C GLU A 209 3.98 -9.40 7.24
N PHE A 210 4.04 -8.37 6.41
CA PHE A 210 5.29 -7.90 5.81
C PHE A 210 6.29 -7.44 6.87
N LYS A 211 5.86 -6.61 7.83
CA LYS A 211 6.72 -6.17 8.95
C LYS A 211 7.28 -7.38 9.71
N ASN A 212 6.45 -8.38 9.99
CA ASN A 212 6.89 -9.61 10.65
C ASN A 212 7.90 -10.41 9.81
N TYR A 213 7.63 -10.58 8.51
CA TYR A 213 8.55 -11.23 7.58
C TYR A 213 9.90 -10.49 7.54
N TRP A 214 9.86 -9.17 7.37
CA TRP A 214 11.03 -8.32 7.29
C TRP A 214 11.89 -8.41 8.54
N ASN A 215 11.28 -8.27 9.72
CA ASN A 215 11.97 -8.35 11.00
C ASN A 215 12.61 -9.73 11.27
N ARG A 216 12.03 -10.82 10.74
CA ARG A 216 12.64 -12.16 10.82
C ARG A 216 13.86 -12.30 9.92
N LYS A 217 13.84 -11.69 8.73
CA LYS A 217 14.95 -11.73 7.76
C LYS A 217 16.06 -10.74 8.10
N HIS A 218 15.74 -9.68 8.84
CA HIS A 218 16.64 -8.62 9.26
C HIS A 218 16.57 -8.47 10.79
N PRO A 219 17.01 -9.49 11.55
CA PRO A 219 16.89 -9.48 13.00
C PRO A 219 17.59 -8.28 13.61
N HIS A 220 16.92 -7.65 14.57
CA HIS A 220 17.50 -6.57 15.36
C HIS A 220 18.81 -7.05 15.97
N GLN A 221 19.92 -6.39 15.65
CA GLN A 221 21.09 -6.46 16.50
C GLN A 221 20.75 -5.64 17.73
N LEU A 222 20.32 -6.32 18.80
CA LEU A 222 20.30 -5.72 20.13
C LEU A 222 21.69 -5.17 20.36
N ILE A 223 21.79 -3.85 20.49
CA ILE A 223 23.00 -3.19 20.96
C ILE A 223 23.21 -3.72 22.38
N SER A 224 23.97 -4.81 22.49
CA SER A 224 24.48 -5.24 23.78
C SER A 224 25.31 -4.08 24.29
N SER A 225 25.04 -3.64 25.51
CA SER A 225 25.54 -2.42 26.14
C SER A 225 27.05 -2.41 26.41
N SER A 226 27.87 -3.11 25.60
CA SER A 226 29.29 -3.36 25.90
C SER A 226 30.22 -3.53 24.69
N SER A 227 29.89 -3.02 23.49
CA SER A 227 30.87 -2.98 22.40
C SER A 227 30.77 -1.73 21.53
N THR A 228 31.87 -0.99 21.48
CA THR A 228 32.14 0.25 20.74
C THR A 228 32.18 0.11 19.21
N ASN A 229 31.40 -0.80 18.63
CA ASN A 229 31.27 -0.93 17.19
C ASN A 229 29.82 -0.63 16.82
N ASP A 230 29.61 0.57 16.27
CA ASP A 230 28.36 1.07 15.70
C ASP A 230 27.90 0.21 14.51
N SER A 231 27.34 -0.96 14.80
CA SER A 231 26.53 -1.66 13.83
C SER A 231 25.14 -1.01 13.82
N GLU A 232 24.98 0.02 12.96
CA GLU A 232 23.68 0.67 12.72
C GLU A 232 22.66 -0.38 12.29
N CYS A 233 21.69 -0.66 13.18
CA CYS A 233 20.61 -1.58 12.86
C CYS A 233 19.63 -0.88 11.89
N ILE A 234 19.59 -1.37 10.64
CA ILE A 234 18.79 -0.82 9.53
C ILE A 234 17.31 -1.22 9.54
N CYS A 235 16.79 -1.77 10.63
CA CYS A 235 15.38 -2.16 10.70
C CYS A 235 14.46 -0.96 10.98
N GLU A 236 13.20 -1.05 10.53
CA GLU A 236 12.22 0.05 10.62
C GLU A 236 12.04 0.54 12.06
N SER A 237 11.94 -0.35 13.06
CA SER A 237 11.77 0.08 14.46
C SER A 237 12.99 0.78 15.04
N CYS A 238 14.22 0.41 14.64
CA CYS A 238 15.42 1.14 15.05
C CYS A 238 15.52 2.50 14.34
N LEU A 239 15.09 2.58 13.08
CA LEU A 239 15.00 3.84 12.33
C LEU A 239 13.95 4.79 12.92
N GLU A 240 12.78 4.27 13.33
CA GLU A 240 11.73 5.04 14.01
C GLU A 240 12.20 5.51 15.40
N LEU A 241 12.85 4.66 16.19
CA LEU A 241 13.41 5.04 17.50
C LEU A 241 14.53 6.07 17.37
N GLN A 242 15.40 5.96 16.36
CA GLN A 242 16.40 6.99 16.07
C GLN A 242 15.77 8.32 15.66
N SER A 243 14.59 8.30 15.01
CA SER A 243 13.87 9.52 14.66
C SER A 243 13.13 10.18 15.84
N ASN A 244 12.80 9.40 16.87
CA ASN A 244 12.09 9.85 18.07
C ASN A 244 13.02 10.23 19.24
N ASN A 245 14.28 9.76 19.23
CA ASN A 245 15.29 10.07 20.25
C ASN A 245 16.24 11.23 19.87
N THR A 246 15.93 11.97 18.79
CA THR A 246 16.63 13.20 18.37
C THR A 246 15.65 14.34 18.20
#